data_AF-A0A8T7E277-F1
#
_entry.id   AF-A0A8T7E277-F1
#
_cell.length_a   1.000
_cell.length_b   1.000
_cell.length_c   1.000
_cell.angle_alpha   90.00
_cell.angle_beta   90.00
_cell.angle_gamma   90.00
#
_symmetry.space_group_name_H-M   'P 1'
#
loop_
_entity.id
_entity.type
_entity.pdbx_description
1 polymer ?
#
loop_
_entity_poly.entity_id
_entity_poly.type
_entity_poly.pdbx_seq_one_letter_code
_entity_poly.pdbx_strand_id
1 'polypeptide(L)'
;MFRITTLIALFAFSLPAFPQFFDGDDLHEGCTAGEQSFGAGLCLGYIVGILDSKDLCLPESAELGQIRRIVKLYLKVHPEQRRYSAESLVRRALRETYPCDDDD
;
A
#
# COMPACT_ATOMS: atom_id res chain seq x y z
N MET A 1 12.47 19.57 45.48
CA MET A 1 11.74 18.31 45.14
C MET A 1 10.63 18.50 44.10
N PHE A 2 9.96 19.66 43.98
CA PHE A 2 8.89 19.89 42.99
C PHE A 2 9.33 20.22 41.54
N ARG A 3 10.65 20.31 41.25
CA ARG A 3 11.17 20.71 39.93
C ARG A 3 11.54 19.55 39.00
N ILE A 4 11.60 18.32 39.51
CA ILE A 4 11.98 17.13 38.73
C ILE A 4 10.74 16.44 38.15
N THR A 5 9.57 16.58 38.79
CA THR A 5 8.31 15.99 38.35
C THR A 5 7.80 16.51 37.00
N THR A 6 8.10 17.76 36.64
CA THR A 6 7.63 18.37 35.38
C THR A 6 8.34 17.83 34.13
N LEU A 7 9.57 17.30 34.27
CA LEU A 7 10.36 16.78 33.14
C LEU A 7 9.92 15.38 32.70
N ILE A 8 9.32 14.59 33.59
CA ILE A 8 8.90 13.21 33.31
C ILE A 8 7.60 13.17 32.49
N ALA A 9 6.74 14.18 32.63
CA ALA A 9 5.47 14.24 31.90
C ALA A 9 5.63 14.47 30.38
N LEU A 10 6.76 15.01 29.92
CA LEU A 10 7.03 15.27 28.51
C LEU A 10 7.51 14.04 27.73
N PHE A 11 7.97 12.98 28.41
CA PHE A 11 8.46 11.76 27.75
C PHE A 11 7.35 10.74 27.43
N ALA A 12 6.15 10.91 27.99
CA ALA A 12 5.04 9.94 27.88
C ALA A 12 4.14 10.17 26.66
N PHE A 13 4.42 11.15 25.81
CA PHE A 13 3.65 11.48 24.60
C PHE A 13 4.42 11.13 23.32
N SER A 14 5.01 9.93 23.25
CA SER A 14 5.48 9.41 21.97
C SER A 14 4.26 8.98 21.15
N LEU A 15 3.79 9.87 20.26
CA LEU A 15 2.88 9.47 19.21
C LEU A 15 3.55 8.37 18.37
N PRO A 16 2.84 7.29 17.99
CA PRO A 16 3.37 6.35 17.03
C PRO A 16 3.67 7.13 15.74
N ALA A 17 4.95 7.20 15.38
CA ALA A 17 5.30 7.59 14.02
C ALA A 17 4.77 6.47 13.11
N PHE A 18 3.84 6.78 12.24
CA PHE A 18 3.52 5.96 11.08
C PHE A 18 4.32 6.52 9.90
N PRO A 19 5.62 6.22 9.74
CA PRO A 19 6.38 6.66 8.58
C PRO A 19 5.96 5.83 7.36
N GLN A 20 4.68 5.86 6.99
CA GLN A 20 4.26 5.43 5.66
C GLN A 20 4.44 6.64 4.75
N PHE A 21 5.41 6.54 3.84
CA PHE A 21 5.65 7.59 2.86
C PHE A 21 4.58 7.59 1.74
N PHE A 22 3.88 6.46 1.58
CA PHE A 22 2.86 6.26 0.56
C PHE A 22 1.82 5.23 1.04
N ASP A 23 0.57 5.64 1.19
CA ASP A 23 -0.52 4.81 1.71
C ASP A 23 -1.54 4.41 0.64
N GLY A 24 -2.53 3.60 1.03
CA GLY A 24 -3.58 3.15 0.13
C GLY A 24 -4.49 4.25 -0.39
N ASP A 25 -4.61 5.39 0.28
CA ASP A 25 -5.35 6.55 -0.22
C ASP A 25 -4.54 7.23 -1.34
N ASP A 26 -3.23 7.43 -1.14
CA ASP A 26 -2.33 7.96 -2.18
C ASP A 26 -2.34 7.07 -3.43
N LEU A 27 -2.25 5.75 -3.24
CA LEU A 27 -2.29 4.79 -4.36
C LEU A 27 -3.65 4.78 -5.05
N HIS A 28 -4.75 4.86 -4.28
CA HIS A 28 -6.09 4.88 -4.84
C HIS A 28 -6.34 6.13 -5.69
N GLU A 29 -5.88 7.29 -5.23
CA GLU A 29 -5.92 8.55 -6.00
C GLU A 29 -5.16 8.38 -7.33
N GLY A 30 -3.92 7.87 -7.28
CA GLY A 30 -3.13 7.60 -8.48
C GLY A 30 -3.85 6.66 -9.46
N CYS A 31 -4.40 5.55 -8.98
CA CYS A 31 -5.06 4.56 -9.83
C CYS A 31 -6.45 4.97 -10.33
N THR A 32 -7.03 6.03 -9.77
CA THR A 32 -8.30 6.61 -10.21
C THR A 32 -8.14 7.85 -11.09
N ALA A 33 -6.93 8.42 -11.15
CA ALA A 33 -6.59 9.52 -12.02
C ALA A 33 -6.76 9.18 -13.51
N GLY A 34 -6.86 10.20 -14.36
CA GLY A 34 -7.01 10.01 -15.81
C GLY A 34 -5.79 9.30 -16.43
N GLU A 35 -6.01 8.47 -17.46
CA GLU A 35 -5.00 7.54 -18.01
C GLU A 35 -3.68 8.19 -18.47
N GLN A 36 -3.70 9.47 -18.86
CA GLN A 36 -2.50 10.21 -19.31
C GLN A 36 -2.01 11.22 -18.26
N SER A 37 -2.33 10.98 -16.98
CA SER A 37 -1.92 11.84 -15.88
C SER A 37 -0.67 11.31 -15.17
N PHE A 38 0.01 12.19 -14.43
CA PHE A 38 1.05 11.80 -13.51
C PHE A 38 0.56 10.74 -12.50
N GLY A 39 -0.67 10.86 -12.00
CA GLY A 39 -1.26 9.89 -11.06
C GLY A 39 -1.38 8.48 -11.64
N ALA A 40 -1.82 8.36 -12.90
CA ALA A 40 -1.88 7.06 -13.57
C ALA A 40 -0.49 6.44 -13.75
N GLY A 41 0.52 7.26 -14.08
CA GLY A 41 1.92 6.84 -14.14
C GLY A 41 2.46 6.42 -12.77
N LEU A 42 2.15 7.16 -11.71
CA LEU A 42 2.54 6.86 -10.34
C LEU A 42 1.95 5.53 -9.86
N CYS A 43 0.66 5.30 -10.11
CA CYS A 43 -0.01 4.02 -9.80
C CYS A 43 0.67 2.84 -10.49
N LEU A 44 0.91 2.93 -11.80
CA LEU A 44 1.56 1.85 -12.55
C LEU A 44 3.00 1.62 -12.08
N GLY A 45 3.79 2.68 -11.90
CA GLY A 45 5.17 2.57 -11.45
C GLY A 45 5.28 1.96 -10.05
N TYR A 46 4.39 2.35 -9.13
CA TYR A 46 4.35 1.77 -7.78
C TYR A 46 4.02 0.29 -7.80
N ILE A 47 3.02 -0.12 -8.59
CA ILE A 47 2.66 -1.53 -8.76
C ILE A 47 3.83 -2.33 -9.33
N VAL A 48 4.44 -1.86 -10.44
CA VAL A 48 5.58 -2.55 -11.08
C VAL A 48 6.74 -2.74 -10.11
N GLY A 49 7.09 -1.73 -9.32
CA GLY A 49 8.15 -1.85 -8.33
C GLY A 49 7.91 -2.96 -7.30
N ILE A 50 6.65 -3.22 -6.95
CA ILE A 50 6.29 -4.35 -6.07
C ILE A 50 6.35 -5.68 -6.81
N LEU A 51 5.94 -5.72 -8.08
CA LEU A 51 6.01 -6.95 -8.88
C LEU A 51 7.45 -7.47 -9.01
N ASP A 52 8.43 -6.58 -9.06
CA ASP A 52 9.85 -6.92 -9.15
C ASP A 52 10.42 -7.55 -7.86
N SER A 53 9.70 -7.53 -6.74
CA SER A 53 10.16 -8.07 -5.44
C SER A 53 10.04 -9.60 -5.28
N LYS A 54 9.42 -10.29 -6.26
CA LYS A 54 9.38 -11.77 -6.45
C LYS A 54 8.62 -12.64 -5.44
N ASP A 55 7.92 -12.08 -4.45
CA ASP A 55 7.10 -12.83 -3.48
C ASP A 55 5.59 -12.79 -3.82
N LEU A 56 5.28 -12.86 -5.11
CA LEU A 56 3.92 -12.84 -5.66
C LEU A 56 3.74 -13.97 -6.67
N CYS A 57 2.63 -14.70 -6.58
CA CYS A 57 2.34 -15.86 -7.40
C CYS A 57 1.46 -15.48 -8.58
N LEU A 58 1.94 -14.54 -9.39
CA LEU A 58 1.24 -14.09 -10.57
C LEU A 58 1.34 -15.14 -11.69
N PRO A 59 0.26 -15.46 -12.39
CA PRO A 59 0.33 -16.34 -13.56
C PRO A 59 1.16 -15.67 -14.67
N GLU A 60 1.81 -16.47 -15.51
CA GLU A 60 2.62 -15.96 -16.65
C GLU A 60 1.82 -15.05 -17.60
N SER A 61 0.50 -15.23 -17.66
CA SER A 61 -0.42 -14.44 -18.48
C SER A 61 -0.88 -13.13 -17.82
N ALA A 62 -0.41 -12.81 -16.61
CA ALA A 62 -0.85 -11.61 -15.90
C ALA A 62 -0.38 -10.33 -16.61
N GLU A 63 -1.34 -9.60 -17.18
CA GLU A 63 -1.07 -8.30 -17.77
C GLU A 63 -1.06 -7.18 -16.72
N LEU A 64 -0.14 -6.22 -16.85
CA LEU A 64 -0.05 -5.07 -15.95
C LEU A 64 -1.38 -4.28 -15.84
N GLY A 65 -2.12 -4.18 -16.94
CA GLY A 65 -3.45 -3.55 -16.95
C GLY A 65 -4.47 -4.29 -16.08
N GLN A 66 -4.41 -5.62 -16.02
CA GLN A 66 -5.24 -6.45 -15.15
C GLN A 66 -4.83 -6.30 -13.68
N ILE A 67 -3.54 -6.34 -13.39
CA ILE A 67 -2.99 -6.13 -12.05
C ILE A 67 -3.43 -4.77 -11.49
N ARG A 68 -3.32 -3.70 -12.30
CA ARG A 68 -3.83 -2.37 -11.95
C ARG A 68 -5.33 -2.38 -11.60
N ARG A 69 -6.15 -3.07 -12.40
CA ARG A 69 -7.60 -3.17 -12.15
C ARG A 69 -7.90 -3.89 -10.84
N ILE A 70 -7.19 -4.97 -10.53
CA ILE A 70 -7.32 -5.73 -9.28
C ILE A 70 -7.00 -4.84 -8.08
N VAL A 71 -5.83 -4.20 -8.08
CA VAL A 71 -5.39 -3.29 -7.01
C VAL A 71 -6.38 -2.14 -6.82
N LYS A 72 -6.77 -1.48 -7.92
CA LYS A 72 -7.76 -0.38 -7.89
C LYS A 72 -9.09 -0.83 -7.29
N LEU A 73 -9.59 -2.00 -7.67
CA LEU A 73 -10.83 -2.56 -7.17
C LEU A 73 -10.72 -2.87 -5.67
N TYR A 74 -9.64 -3.51 -5.24
CA TYR A 74 -9.36 -3.81 -3.84
C TYR A 74 -9.40 -2.54 -2.97
N LEU A 75 -8.65 -1.50 -3.35
CA LEU A 75 -8.63 -0.22 -2.64
C LEU A 75 -10.00 0.48 -2.61
N LYS A 76 -10.80 0.32 -3.68
CA LYS A 76 -12.16 0.88 -3.77
C LYS A 76 -13.12 0.21 -2.78
N VAL A 77 -13.05 -1.11 -2.65
CA VAL A 77 -13.98 -1.90 -1.81
C VAL A 77 -13.52 -2.04 -0.36
N HIS A 78 -12.28 -1.67 -0.05
CA HIS A 78 -11.70 -1.65 1.30
C HIS A 78 -11.25 -0.24 1.75
N PRO A 79 -12.13 0.77 1.77
CA PRO A 79 -11.76 2.14 2.17
C PRO A 79 -11.23 2.22 3.61
N GLU A 80 -11.68 1.36 4.51
CA GLU A 80 -11.23 1.28 5.89
C GLU A 80 -9.76 0.84 6.04
N GLN A 81 -9.22 0.19 5.00
CA GLN A 81 -7.84 -0.30 4.97
C GLN A 81 -6.89 0.67 4.25
N ARG A 82 -7.40 1.67 3.52
CA ARG A 82 -6.56 2.57 2.72
C ARG A 82 -5.56 3.39 3.54
N ARG A 83 -5.78 3.53 4.84
CA ARG A 83 -4.81 4.11 5.79
C ARG A 83 -3.54 3.27 6.02
N TYR A 84 -3.45 2.05 5.49
CA TYR A 84 -2.27 1.20 5.61
C TYR A 84 -1.33 1.41 4.41
N SER A 85 -0.09 0.91 4.52
CA SER A 85 0.90 1.10 3.46
C SER A 85 0.40 0.54 2.12
N ALA A 86 0.60 1.30 1.05
CA ALA A 86 0.20 0.89 -0.28
C ALA A 86 0.82 -0.46 -0.68
N GLU A 87 2.07 -0.70 -0.30
CA GLU A 87 2.77 -1.98 -0.52
C GLU A 87 2.01 -3.17 0.10
N SER A 88 1.62 -3.07 1.37
CA SER A 88 0.88 -4.15 2.04
C SER A 88 -0.48 -4.42 1.37
N LEU A 89 -1.16 -3.37 0.90
CA LEU A 89 -2.47 -3.46 0.26
C LEU A 89 -2.38 -4.03 -1.15
N VAL A 90 -1.35 -3.67 -1.94
CA VAL A 90 -1.07 -4.28 -3.25
C VAL A 90 -0.81 -5.77 -3.07
N ARG A 91 0.07 -6.15 -2.15
CA ARG A 91 0.37 -7.57 -1.87
C ARG A 91 -0.87 -8.35 -1.47
N ARG A 92 -1.69 -7.77 -0.58
CA ARG A 92 -2.93 -8.40 -0.14
C ARG A 92 -3.91 -8.58 -1.30
N ALA A 93 -4.15 -7.54 -2.08
CA ALA A 93 -5.03 -7.60 -3.25
C ALA A 93 -4.61 -8.71 -4.23
N LEU A 94 -3.29 -8.83 -4.48
CA LEU A 94 -2.76 -9.82 -5.40
C LEU A 94 -2.78 -11.23 -4.81
N ARG A 95 -2.48 -11.43 -3.52
CA ARG A 95 -2.55 -12.75 -2.88
C ARG A 95 -3.97 -13.26 -2.71
N GLU A 96 -4.95 -12.38 -2.54
CA GLU A 96 -6.37 -12.77 -2.54
C GLU A 96 -6.86 -13.20 -3.94
N THR A 97 -6.28 -12.63 -5.00
CA THR A 97 -6.65 -12.96 -6.39
C THR A 97 -5.84 -14.13 -6.94
N TYR A 98 -4.56 -14.21 -6.58
CA TYR A 98 -3.59 -15.22 -6.96
C TYR A 98 -2.91 -15.76 -5.70
N PRO A 99 -3.56 -16.69 -5.00
CA PRO A 99 -2.95 -17.39 -3.87
C PRO A 99 -1.66 -18.08 -4.32
N CYS A 100 -0.63 -18.00 -3.48
CA CYS A 100 0.55 -18.83 -3.63
C CYS A 100 0.26 -20.23 -3.12
N ASP A 101 0.74 -21.25 -3.84
CA ASP A 101 0.76 -22.61 -3.33
C ASP A 101 1.94 -22.76 -2.35
N ASP A 102 1.88 -23.75 -1.45
CA ASP A 102 2.89 -23.96 -0.40
C ASP A 102 4.29 -24.36 -0.94
N ASP A 103 4.43 -24.53 -2.26
CA ASP A 103 5.63 -25.05 -2.95
C ASP A 103 6.45 -23.99 -3.73
N ASP A 104 6.05 -22.70 -3.72
CA ASP A 104 6.73 -21.58 -4.41
C ASP A 104 7.60 -20.69 -3.47
#